data_AF-A0A7R9DXY9-F1
#
_entry.id   AF-A0A7R9DXY9-F1
#
_cell.length_a   1.000
_cell.length_b   1.000
_cell.length_c   1.000
_cell.angle_alpha   90.00
_cell.angle_beta   90.00
_cell.angle_gamma   90.00
#
_symmetry.space_group_name_H-M   'P 1'
#
loop_
_entity.id
_entity.type
_entity.pdbx_description
1 polymer ?
#
loop_
_entity_poly.entity_id
_entity_poly.type
_entity_poly.pdbx_seq_one_letter_code
_entity_poly.pdbx_strand_id
1 'polypeptide(L)'
;MAEVYIKKLMNILNPYNGKEIKDGPVLFQNRLVEGRRVLCELMTILKTTEDKSKVMEKRNLNLLAENGQLSLELRTEKQNMSELKQEYKAFKQNLERKRELTNMQFASTKTTEMKEKSTSSTNLIGIKETCVQTWLKHDDSNESKSKDPTIMMTKSELNHLQSDVQTLKSIVTRRDKAWLRMIRLEDEQRLKLAQMNDELIEVRQESEQQRSQLDARTETAKQLAQELKKSQKEIAILQKKIKTRKRRAKENSQPEEIHRQSSASDLGALCSTSQRSSIVCTTCVYNQQYGRMSGPVYPACPDVCGPDEWTYVMRRDMQEIIPGLFLGPYSSAMRSKLEQLTRLGITHIVCVRQDIESHFIRPNFPDKFKLVVAALEISFARLRYLTLNIADTVTENIIQHFSKMRQFVDESLATGGKTLVHGNAGISRSAALVLAYIMEKYGLTCKEAFSLVQQRRFCINPNEGFIAQLSEFEPIYKAQRTLQNGQCSTEKGRNKRRFDELDDRPNQGLMAEAMDVANS
;
A
#
# COMPACT_ATOMS: atom_id res chain seq x y z
N MET A 1 28.79 -12.60 -0.08
CA MET A 1 29.65 -13.58 -0.80
C MET A 1 31.14 -13.31 -0.61
N ALA A 2 31.63 -12.08 -0.82
CA ALA A 2 33.05 -11.74 -0.63
C ALA A 2 33.60 -12.13 0.75
N GLU A 3 32.87 -11.88 1.84
CA GLU A 3 33.27 -12.29 3.20
C GLU A 3 33.47 -13.79 3.38
N VAL A 4 32.67 -14.62 2.69
CA VAL A 4 32.78 -16.09 2.75
C VAL A 4 34.07 -16.54 2.10
N TYR A 5 34.41 -15.95 0.96
CA TYR A 5 35.64 -16.23 0.22
C TYR A 5 36.89 -15.69 0.94
N ILE A 6 36.80 -14.50 1.56
CA ILE A 6 37.87 -13.93 2.39
C ILE A 6 38.12 -14.83 3.61
N LYS A 7 37.08 -15.29 4.30
CA LYS A 7 37.21 -16.27 5.40
C LYS A 7 37.84 -17.58 4.93
N LYS A 8 37.49 -18.05 3.73
CA LYS A 8 38.07 -19.27 3.14
C LYS A 8 39.56 -19.10 2.82
N LEU A 9 39.97 -17.96 2.26
CA LEU A 9 41.37 -17.61 2.02
C LEU A 9 42.17 -17.47 3.32
N MET A 10 41.60 -16.80 4.33
CA MET A 10 42.22 -16.66 5.66
C MET A 10 42.44 -18.03 6.32
N ASN A 11 41.48 -18.95 6.20
CA ASN A 11 41.61 -20.32 6.70
C ASN A 11 42.63 -21.17 5.93
N ILE A 12 42.84 -20.90 4.63
CA ILE A 12 43.86 -21.57 3.81
C ILE A 12 45.26 -21.05 4.17
N LEU A 13 45.39 -19.75 4.42
CA LEU A 13 46.66 -19.07 4.70
C LEU A 13 47.12 -19.20 6.16
N ASN A 14 46.19 -19.34 7.12
CA ASN A 14 46.52 -19.50 8.53
C ASN A 14 45.61 -20.53 9.22
N PRO A 15 45.89 -21.84 9.06
CA PRO A 15 45.00 -22.90 9.54
C PRO A 15 45.05 -23.15 11.06
N TYR A 16 46.05 -22.61 11.77
CA TYR A 16 46.21 -22.83 13.21
C TYR A 16 46.74 -21.57 13.89
N ASN A 17 45.92 -20.98 14.77
CA ASN A 17 46.28 -19.88 15.68
C ASN A 17 47.52 -20.24 16.54
N GLY A 18 48.73 -20.08 15.99
CA GLY A 18 49.99 -20.11 16.75
C GLY A 18 50.51 -21.47 17.24
N LYS A 19 50.31 -22.57 16.49
CA LYS A 19 50.96 -23.88 16.81
C LYS A 19 51.89 -24.35 15.68
N GLU A 20 53.07 -24.84 16.05
CA GLU A 20 54.17 -25.23 15.16
C GLU A 20 53.80 -26.29 14.10
N ILE A 21 54.45 -26.17 12.94
CA ILE A 21 54.15 -26.84 11.67
C ILE A 21 54.77 -28.25 11.62
N LYS A 22 53.95 -29.26 11.29
CA LYS A 22 54.38 -30.62 10.90
C LYS A 22 53.79 -31.07 9.56
N ASP A 23 53.57 -30.16 8.62
CA ASP A 23 53.05 -30.51 7.29
C ASP A 23 54.21 -30.72 6.29
N GLY A 24 54.20 -31.86 5.60
CA GLY A 24 55.18 -32.16 4.55
C GLY A 24 55.00 -31.28 3.28
N PRO A 25 56.04 -31.17 2.43
CA PRO A 25 56.10 -30.22 1.31
C PRO A 25 54.93 -30.33 0.32
N VAL A 26 54.37 -31.53 0.12
CA VAL A 26 53.23 -31.77 -0.78
C VAL A 26 51.93 -31.10 -0.29
N LEU A 27 51.68 -31.09 1.03
CA LEU A 27 50.50 -30.45 1.62
C LEU A 27 50.58 -28.92 1.55
N PHE A 28 51.79 -28.35 1.58
CA PHE A 28 52.02 -26.93 1.41
C PHE A 28 51.77 -26.49 -0.05
N GLN A 29 52.27 -27.26 -1.02
CA GLN A 29 52.08 -26.98 -2.44
C GLN A 29 50.60 -27.04 -2.86
N ASN A 30 49.85 -28.04 -2.39
CA ASN A 30 48.41 -28.14 -2.66
C ASN A 30 47.61 -26.96 -2.07
N ARG A 31 48.00 -26.44 -0.90
CA ARG A 31 47.38 -25.25 -0.31
C ARG A 31 47.65 -23.97 -1.09
N LEU A 32 48.86 -23.80 -1.62
CA LEU A 32 49.19 -22.66 -2.48
C LEU A 32 48.39 -22.67 -3.79
N VAL A 33 48.18 -23.84 -4.38
CA VAL A 33 47.35 -24.01 -5.58
C VAL A 33 45.89 -23.65 -5.29
N GLU A 34 45.34 -24.16 -4.19
CA GLU A 34 43.95 -23.83 -3.79
C GLU A 34 43.79 -22.35 -3.41
N GLY A 35 44.77 -21.75 -2.72
CA GLY A 35 44.79 -20.33 -2.42
C GLY A 35 44.79 -19.46 -3.67
N ARG A 36 45.57 -19.81 -4.70
CA ARG A 36 45.55 -19.13 -6.01
C ARG A 36 44.21 -19.27 -6.72
N ARG A 37 43.60 -20.46 -6.66
CA ARG A 37 42.28 -20.72 -7.26
C ARG A 37 41.19 -19.84 -6.64
N VAL A 38 41.14 -19.77 -5.31
CA VAL A 38 40.19 -18.94 -4.56
C VAL A 38 40.43 -17.43 -4.82
N LEU A 39 41.70 -17.01 -4.95
CA LEU A 39 42.05 -15.63 -5.30
C LEU A 39 41.58 -15.26 -6.72
N CYS A 40 41.77 -16.13 -7.70
CA CYS A 40 41.28 -15.92 -9.06
C CYS A 40 39.75 -15.80 -9.10
N GLU A 41 39.02 -16.69 -8.41
CA GLU A 41 37.55 -16.62 -8.32
C GLU A 41 37.09 -15.28 -7.70
N LEU A 42 37.75 -14.82 -6.64
CA LEU A 42 37.47 -13.52 -6.03
C LEU A 42 37.70 -12.35 -6.99
N MET A 43 38.82 -12.36 -7.73
CA MET A 43 39.11 -11.31 -8.70
C MET A 43 38.07 -11.26 -9.82
N THR A 44 37.59 -12.41 -10.31
CA THR A 44 36.52 -12.48 -11.31
C THR A 44 35.19 -11.94 -10.76
N ILE A 45 34.84 -12.28 -9.52
CA ILE A 45 33.64 -11.76 -8.86
C ILE A 45 33.75 -10.24 -8.70
N LEU A 46 34.89 -9.72 -8.24
CA LEU A 46 35.11 -8.28 -8.06
C LEU A 46 34.98 -7.52 -9.38
N LYS A 47 35.64 -8.02 -10.44
CA LYS A 47 35.56 -7.45 -11.80
C LYS A 47 34.11 -7.39 -12.30
N THR A 48 33.37 -8.50 -12.18
CA THR A 48 31.97 -8.57 -12.63
C THR A 48 31.03 -7.69 -11.79
N THR A 49 31.29 -7.51 -10.49
CA THR A 49 30.53 -6.53 -9.69
C THR A 49 30.85 -5.09 -10.07
N GLU A 50 32.11 -4.78 -10.37
CA GLU A 50 32.52 -3.44 -10.82
C GLU A 50 31.86 -3.10 -12.17
N ASP A 51 31.87 -4.03 -13.13
CA ASP A 51 31.22 -3.86 -14.43
C ASP A 51 29.70 -3.68 -14.29
N LYS A 52 29.05 -4.46 -13.41
CA LYS A 52 27.63 -4.28 -13.09
C LYS A 52 27.33 -2.92 -12.45
N SER A 53 28.23 -2.43 -11.59
CA SER A 53 28.09 -1.11 -10.96
C SER A 53 28.16 0.00 -12.02
N LYS A 54 29.11 -0.08 -12.97
CA LYS A 54 29.22 0.88 -14.08
C LYS A 54 28.00 0.87 -15.00
N VAL A 55 27.44 -0.32 -15.28
CA VAL A 55 26.22 -0.45 -16.08
C VAL A 55 25.01 0.17 -15.35
N MET A 56 24.88 -0.06 -14.03
CA MET A 56 23.83 0.59 -13.24
C MET A 56 23.98 2.10 -13.17
N GLU A 57 25.20 2.61 -13.00
CA GLU A 57 25.47 4.05 -12.95
C GLU A 57 25.09 4.73 -14.28
N LYS A 58 25.47 4.13 -15.41
CA LYS A 58 25.05 4.60 -16.74
C LYS A 58 23.53 4.58 -16.92
N ARG A 59 22.85 3.53 -16.42
CA ARG A 59 21.38 3.45 -16.47
C ARG A 59 20.71 4.51 -15.59
N ASN A 60 21.25 4.78 -14.42
CA ASN A 60 20.75 5.84 -13.53
C ASN A 60 20.90 7.23 -14.16
N LEU A 61 22.04 7.51 -14.81
CA LEU A 61 22.24 8.76 -15.55
C LEU A 61 21.23 8.94 -16.69
N ASN A 62 20.96 7.87 -17.45
CA ASN A 62 19.95 7.91 -18.51
C ASN A 62 18.55 8.16 -17.96
N LEU A 63 18.18 7.50 -16.85
CA LEU A 63 16.88 7.71 -16.19
C LEU A 63 16.73 9.14 -15.64
N LEU A 64 17.81 9.72 -15.11
CA LEU A 64 17.80 11.12 -14.66
C LEU A 64 17.57 12.09 -15.84
N ALA A 65 18.21 11.83 -16.99
CA ALA A 65 18.00 12.62 -18.20
C ALA A 65 16.55 12.50 -18.72
N GLU A 66 16.01 11.28 -18.78
CA GLU A 66 14.63 11.01 -19.22
C GLU A 66 13.60 11.67 -18.29
N ASN A 67 13.79 11.55 -16.97
CA ASN A 67 12.94 12.24 -15.99
C ASN A 67 13.01 13.76 -16.10
N GLY A 68 14.18 14.30 -16.43
CA GLY A 68 14.35 15.72 -16.71
C GLY A 68 13.55 16.17 -17.93
N GLN A 69 13.59 15.39 -19.01
CA GLN A 69 12.84 15.66 -20.23
C GLN A 69 11.32 15.57 -19.99
N LEU A 70 10.84 14.50 -19.34
CA LEU A 70 9.42 14.35 -18.99
C LEU A 70 8.92 15.48 -18.09
N SER A 71 9.77 15.96 -17.17
CA SER A 71 9.43 17.10 -16.31
C SER A 71 9.27 18.40 -17.11
N LEU A 72 10.06 18.58 -18.17
CA LEU A 72 9.95 19.72 -19.07
C LEU A 72 8.67 19.63 -19.91
N GLU A 73 8.38 18.46 -20.49
CA GLU A 73 7.16 18.19 -21.25
C GLU A 73 5.89 18.39 -20.41
N LEU A 74 5.92 17.99 -19.13
CA LEU A 74 4.82 18.21 -18.22
C LEU A 74 4.59 19.70 -17.93
N ARG A 75 5.65 20.52 -17.89
CA ARG A 75 5.53 21.97 -17.71
C ARG A 75 4.92 22.64 -18.93
N THR A 76 5.34 22.26 -20.13
CA THR A 76 4.76 22.79 -21.38
C THR A 76 3.29 22.39 -21.54
N GLU A 77 2.94 21.13 -21.24
CA GLU A 77 1.53 20.70 -21.25
C GLU A 77 0.67 21.46 -20.22
N LYS A 78 1.19 21.68 -19.00
CA LYS A 78 0.48 22.51 -18.01
C LYS A 78 0.22 23.93 -18.51
N GLN A 79 1.17 24.52 -19.23
CA GLN A 79 1.03 25.86 -19.81
C GLN A 79 -0.03 25.86 -20.91
N ASN A 80 0.05 24.94 -21.87
CA ASN A 80 -0.96 24.78 -22.93
C ASN A 80 -2.37 24.60 -22.36
N MET A 81 -2.51 23.80 -21.31
CA MET A 81 -3.79 23.53 -20.67
C MET A 81 -4.35 24.77 -19.92
N SER A 82 -3.47 25.66 -19.46
CA SER A 82 -3.85 26.95 -18.89
C SER A 82 -4.33 27.95 -19.95
N GLU A 83 -3.67 27.99 -21.10
CA GLU A 83 -4.05 28.82 -22.24
C GLU A 83 -5.42 28.37 -22.79
N LEU A 84 -5.61 27.06 -22.97
CA LEU A 84 -6.87 26.49 -23.43
C LEU A 84 -8.04 26.79 -22.47
N LYS A 85 -7.78 26.80 -21.15
CA LYS A 85 -8.76 27.20 -20.14
C LYS A 85 -9.15 28.67 -20.26
N GLN A 86 -8.20 29.56 -20.56
CA GLN A 86 -8.48 30.97 -20.77
C GLN A 86 -9.31 31.18 -22.05
N GLU A 87 -8.97 30.49 -23.15
CA GLU A 87 -9.75 30.53 -24.39
C GLU A 87 -11.18 30.05 -24.17
N TYR A 88 -11.37 28.93 -23.45
CA TYR A 88 -12.70 28.43 -23.11
C TYR A 88 -13.52 29.45 -22.30
N LYS A 89 -12.89 30.11 -21.31
CA LYS A 89 -13.55 31.14 -20.50
C LYS A 89 -13.97 32.34 -21.35
N ALA A 90 -13.11 32.79 -22.26
CA ALA A 90 -13.42 33.88 -23.19
C ALA A 90 -14.57 33.50 -24.14
N PHE A 91 -14.53 32.28 -24.69
CA PHE A 91 -15.59 31.75 -25.55
C PHE A 91 -16.94 31.71 -24.84
N LYS A 92 -16.97 31.22 -23.59
CA LYS A 92 -18.19 31.17 -22.77
C LYS A 92 -18.79 32.57 -22.54
N GLN A 93 -17.97 33.55 -22.17
CA GLN A 93 -18.42 34.92 -21.97
C GLN A 93 -18.97 35.57 -23.26
N ASN A 94 -18.37 35.26 -24.42
CA ASN A 94 -18.87 35.75 -25.70
C ASN A 94 -20.25 35.15 -26.03
N LEU A 95 -20.45 33.87 -25.71
CA LEU A 95 -21.72 33.18 -25.91
C LEU A 95 -22.83 33.73 -25.00
N GLU A 96 -22.49 34.09 -23.76
CA GLU A 96 -23.39 34.77 -22.82
C GLU A 96 -23.78 36.18 -23.32
N ARG A 97 -22.81 37.00 -23.75
CA ARG A 97 -23.12 38.33 -24.34
C ARG A 97 -24.02 38.24 -25.57
N LYS A 98 -23.79 37.25 -26.46
CA LYS A 98 -24.65 37.04 -27.63
C LYS A 98 -26.09 36.70 -27.22
N ARG A 99 -26.29 35.90 -26.18
CA ARG A 99 -27.63 35.59 -25.64
C ARG A 99 -28.32 36.83 -25.08
N GLU A 100 -27.59 37.67 -24.33
CA GLU A 100 -28.11 38.92 -23.77
C GLU A 100 -28.54 39.91 -24.87
N LEU A 101 -27.71 40.10 -25.90
CA LEU A 101 -28.03 40.91 -27.07
C LEU A 101 -29.29 40.41 -27.81
N THR A 102 -29.41 39.09 -27.97
CA THR A 102 -30.59 38.47 -28.61
C THR A 102 -31.85 38.70 -27.78
N ASN A 103 -31.76 38.58 -26.45
CA ASN A 103 -32.89 38.81 -25.54
C ASN A 103 -33.31 40.29 -25.52
N MET A 104 -32.36 41.23 -25.57
CA MET A 104 -32.65 42.67 -25.66
C MET A 104 -33.36 43.03 -26.96
N GLN A 105 -32.93 42.48 -28.10
CA GLN A 105 -33.59 42.68 -29.40
C GLN A 105 -35.04 42.15 -29.40
N PHE A 106 -35.28 41.04 -28.70
CA PHE A 106 -36.63 40.46 -28.51
C PHE A 106 -37.52 41.30 -27.58
N ALA A 107 -36.93 42.04 -26.62
CA ALA A 107 -37.67 42.92 -25.72
C ALA A 107 -38.07 44.25 -26.39
N SER A 108 -37.22 44.82 -27.26
CA SER A 108 -37.51 46.07 -27.99
C SER A 108 -38.56 45.92 -29.09
N THR A 109 -38.72 44.72 -29.67
CA THR A 109 -39.77 44.41 -30.66
C THR A 109 -41.15 44.24 -30.00
N LYS A 110 -41.18 43.82 -28.74
CA LYS A 110 -42.44 43.61 -27.99
C LYS A 110 -43.07 44.91 -27.46
N THR A 111 -42.28 45.97 -27.25
CA THR A 111 -42.76 47.27 -26.76
C THR A 111 -43.28 48.18 -27.87
N THR A 112 -42.95 47.90 -29.13
CA THR A 112 -43.46 48.65 -30.30
C THR A 112 -44.85 48.19 -30.74
N GLU A 113 -45.22 46.92 -30.51
CA GLU A 113 -46.54 46.36 -30.88
C GLU A 113 -47.71 46.74 -29.95
N MET A 114 -47.45 47.37 -28.79
CA MET A 114 -48.51 47.71 -27.81
C MET A 114 -49.14 49.11 -27.99
N LYS A 115 -48.73 49.90 -28.99
CA LYS A 115 -49.27 51.27 -29.20
C LYS A 115 -50.34 51.41 -30.28
N GLU A 116 -50.68 50.37 -31.05
CA GLU A 116 -51.64 50.49 -32.15
C GLU A 116 -52.71 49.40 -32.10
N LYS A 117 -53.77 49.62 -31.31
CA LYS A 117 -55.06 48.93 -31.51
C LYS A 117 -56.22 49.89 -31.33
N SER A 118 -56.75 50.38 -32.45
CA SER A 118 -58.10 50.96 -32.57
C SER A 118 -58.69 50.52 -33.91
N THR A 119 -59.95 50.11 -33.89
CA THR A 119 -60.90 49.94 -35.01
C THR A 119 -60.73 48.77 -35.99
N SER A 120 -61.49 47.70 -35.70
CA SER A 120 -62.56 47.05 -36.50
C SER A 120 -62.52 47.01 -38.04
N SER A 121 -62.70 45.76 -38.52
CA SER A 121 -63.54 45.30 -39.65
C SER A 121 -62.97 45.19 -41.07
N THR A 122 -63.16 43.96 -41.57
CA THR A 122 -63.41 43.53 -42.96
C THR A 122 -62.20 43.30 -43.88
N ASN A 123 -62.08 42.03 -44.28
CA ASN A 123 -61.17 41.51 -45.29
C ASN A 123 -61.24 42.27 -46.61
N LEU A 124 -60.09 42.72 -47.10
CA LEU A 124 -59.73 42.68 -48.51
C LEU A 124 -58.22 42.43 -48.62
N ILE A 125 -57.90 41.42 -49.43
CA ILE A 125 -56.56 40.93 -49.74
C ILE A 125 -55.77 42.02 -50.46
N GLY A 126 -54.64 42.42 -49.88
CA GLY A 126 -53.56 43.17 -50.51
C GLY A 126 -52.25 42.48 -50.14
N ILE A 127 -51.67 41.76 -51.10
CA ILE A 127 -50.61 40.78 -50.94
C ILE A 127 -49.25 41.45 -50.63
N LYS A 128 -48.46 40.75 -49.79
CA LYS A 128 -46.99 40.79 -49.53
C LYS A 128 -46.65 41.31 -48.12
N GLU A 129 -46.16 40.55 -47.16
CA GLU A 129 -45.60 39.19 -47.11
C GLU A 129 -45.95 38.59 -45.72
N THR A 130 -46.54 37.40 -45.78
CA THR A 130 -46.81 36.42 -44.71
C THR A 130 -45.65 36.19 -43.74
N CYS A 131 -45.80 35.60 -42.55
CA CYS A 131 -46.87 35.34 -41.60
C CYS A 131 -46.17 34.53 -40.48
N VAL A 132 -46.49 34.77 -39.22
CA VAL A 132 -46.13 33.91 -38.09
C VAL A 132 -46.83 32.56 -38.26
N GLN A 133 -46.20 31.41 -37.95
CA GLN A 133 -46.91 30.30 -37.29
C GLN A 133 -46.03 29.46 -36.33
N THR A 134 -46.65 29.20 -35.18
CA THR A 134 -46.32 28.30 -34.08
C THR A 134 -46.37 26.82 -34.46
N TRP A 135 -45.51 26.01 -33.83
CA TRP A 135 -45.49 24.56 -33.97
C TRP A 135 -46.45 23.90 -32.97
N LEU A 136 -47.50 23.26 -33.47
CA LEU A 136 -48.26 22.23 -32.74
C LEU A 136 -48.01 20.89 -33.42
N LYS A 137 -47.64 19.89 -32.61
CA LYS A 137 -47.52 18.49 -33.01
C LYS A 137 -48.87 18.02 -33.58
N HIS A 138 -48.82 17.28 -34.69
CA HIS A 138 -49.93 16.41 -35.06
C HIS A 138 -49.43 15.03 -35.44
N ASP A 139 -50.10 14.05 -34.85
CA ASP A 139 -49.91 12.61 -35.01
C ASP A 139 -50.13 12.13 -36.45
N ASP A 140 -49.53 10.97 -36.71
CA ASP A 140 -49.55 10.20 -37.95
C ASP A 140 -50.96 9.94 -38.48
N SER A 141 -51.29 10.49 -39.66
CA SER A 141 -52.07 9.83 -40.73
C SER A 141 -52.51 10.82 -41.82
N ASN A 142 -51.69 11.01 -42.86
CA ASN A 142 -52.11 10.91 -44.26
C ASN A 142 -50.99 11.35 -45.22
N GLU A 143 -50.82 10.55 -46.27
CA GLU A 143 -49.99 10.83 -47.42
C GLU A 143 -50.36 12.16 -48.08
N SER A 144 -49.44 13.12 -48.05
CA SER A 144 -49.37 14.15 -49.10
C SER A 144 -47.93 14.65 -49.22
N LYS A 145 -47.44 14.68 -50.46
CA LYS A 145 -46.07 15.00 -50.86
C LYS A 145 -45.66 16.39 -50.31
N SER A 146 -45.00 16.40 -49.16
CA SER A 146 -44.43 17.60 -48.54
C SER A 146 -43.26 18.10 -49.40
N LYS A 147 -43.41 19.29 -50.01
CA LYS A 147 -42.28 19.99 -50.64
C LYS A 147 -41.34 20.45 -49.54
N ASP A 148 -40.06 20.12 -49.67
CA ASP A 148 -39.02 20.47 -48.71
C ASP A 148 -38.99 21.99 -48.43
N PRO A 149 -38.78 22.41 -47.17
CA PRO A 149 -38.80 23.82 -46.79
C PRO A 149 -37.62 24.58 -47.41
N THR A 150 -37.91 25.55 -48.27
CA THR A 150 -36.90 26.43 -48.87
C THR A 150 -36.58 27.61 -47.94
N ILE A 151 -35.33 27.68 -47.49
CA ILE A 151 -34.81 28.75 -46.62
C ILE A 151 -34.21 29.86 -47.50
N MET A 152 -34.66 31.11 -47.32
CA MET A 152 -34.10 32.29 -47.99
C MET A 152 -33.05 32.96 -47.09
N MET A 153 -31.84 33.12 -47.60
CA MET A 153 -30.69 33.62 -46.86
C MET A 153 -29.90 34.62 -47.71
N THR A 154 -29.36 35.68 -47.09
CA THR A 154 -28.59 36.69 -47.83
C THR A 154 -27.25 36.13 -48.30
N LYS A 155 -26.69 36.65 -49.40
CA LYS A 155 -25.40 36.20 -49.95
C LYS A 155 -24.25 36.36 -48.95
N SER A 156 -24.30 37.38 -48.09
CA SER A 156 -23.36 37.58 -46.99
C SER A 156 -23.47 36.50 -45.91
N GLU A 157 -24.69 36.13 -45.49
CA GLU A 157 -24.91 35.06 -44.51
C GLU A 157 -24.48 33.69 -45.06
N LEU A 158 -24.72 33.43 -46.35
CA LEU A 158 -24.24 32.23 -47.02
C LEU A 158 -22.71 32.14 -47.02
N ASN A 159 -22.02 33.24 -47.30
CA ASN A 159 -20.55 33.28 -47.29
C ASN A 159 -19.99 33.09 -45.87
N HIS A 160 -20.62 33.67 -44.85
CA HIS A 160 -20.24 33.47 -43.45
C HIS A 160 -20.44 32.01 -43.02
N LEU A 161 -21.59 31.41 -43.33
CA LEU A 161 -21.86 30.01 -43.03
C LEU A 161 -20.91 29.07 -43.77
N GLN A 162 -20.57 29.35 -45.02
CA GLN A 162 -19.56 28.57 -45.75
C GLN A 162 -18.18 28.66 -45.07
N SER A 163 -17.78 29.84 -44.60
CA SER A 163 -16.52 30.02 -43.86
C SER A 163 -16.53 29.27 -42.52
N ASP A 164 -17.64 29.34 -41.78
CA ASP A 164 -17.81 28.62 -40.50
C ASP A 164 -17.78 27.10 -40.72
N VAL A 165 -18.46 26.60 -41.75
CA VAL A 165 -18.44 25.17 -42.11
C VAL A 165 -17.03 24.71 -42.49
N GLN A 166 -16.26 25.50 -43.24
CA GLN A 166 -14.87 25.16 -43.55
C GLN A 166 -13.98 25.16 -42.31
N THR A 167 -14.19 26.12 -41.41
CA THR A 167 -13.49 26.20 -40.12
C THR A 167 -13.79 24.96 -39.27
N LEU A 168 -15.07 24.59 -39.13
CA LEU A 168 -15.50 23.38 -38.43
C LEU A 168 -14.91 22.12 -39.05
N LYS A 169 -14.92 22.00 -40.38
CA LYS A 169 -14.31 20.86 -41.09
C LYS A 169 -12.81 20.74 -40.79
N SER A 170 -12.09 21.87 -40.74
CA SER A 170 -10.67 21.90 -40.40
C SER A 170 -10.40 21.46 -38.95
N ILE A 171 -11.25 21.89 -38.00
CA ILE A 171 -11.15 21.53 -36.58
C ILE A 171 -11.42 20.04 -36.39
N VAL A 172 -12.49 19.52 -36.99
CA VAL A 172 -12.82 18.08 -36.93
C VAL A 172 -11.69 17.25 -37.50
N THR A 173 -11.14 17.64 -38.66
CA THR A 173 -10.01 16.94 -39.28
C THR A 173 -8.75 16.96 -38.38
N ARG A 174 -8.46 18.08 -37.72
CA ARG A 174 -7.33 18.17 -36.76
C ARG A 174 -7.56 17.28 -35.54
N ARG A 175 -8.78 17.26 -35.01
CA ARG A 175 -9.16 16.41 -33.88
C ARG A 175 -9.02 14.93 -34.23
N ASP A 176 -9.52 14.52 -35.39
CA ASP A 176 -9.44 13.12 -35.83
C ASP A 176 -7.99 12.70 -36.05
N LYS A 177 -7.15 13.56 -36.64
CA LYS A 177 -5.70 13.32 -36.74
C LYS A 177 -5.00 13.21 -35.38
N ALA A 178 -5.39 14.03 -34.41
CA ALA A 178 -4.85 13.96 -33.06
C ALA A 178 -5.27 12.67 -32.34
N TRP A 179 -6.53 12.28 -32.48
CA TRP A 179 -7.07 11.04 -31.92
C TRP A 179 -6.37 9.80 -32.50
N LEU A 180 -6.15 9.77 -33.82
CA LEU A 180 -5.39 8.68 -34.47
C LEU A 180 -3.91 8.63 -34.07
N ARG A 181 -3.32 9.74 -33.62
CA ARG A 181 -1.96 9.74 -33.04
C ARG A 181 -1.98 9.17 -31.63
N MET A 182 -2.97 9.55 -30.82
CA MET A 182 -3.14 9.02 -29.46
C MET A 182 -3.35 7.50 -29.46
N ILE A 183 -4.21 6.98 -30.35
CA ILE A 183 -4.42 5.53 -30.49
C ILE A 183 -3.11 4.82 -30.85
N ARG A 184 -2.35 5.35 -31.80
CA ARG A 184 -1.04 4.76 -32.18
C ARG A 184 -0.05 4.72 -31.02
N LEU A 185 0.00 5.78 -30.21
CA LEU A 185 0.86 5.81 -29.02
C LEU A 185 0.39 4.80 -27.96
N GLU A 186 -0.92 4.66 -27.76
CA GLU A 186 -1.47 3.66 -26.85
C GLU A 186 -1.16 2.23 -27.32
N ASP A 187 -1.30 1.95 -28.61
CA ASP A 187 -0.96 0.66 -29.21
C ASP A 187 0.54 0.34 -29.08
N GLU A 188 1.40 1.34 -29.29
CA GLU A 188 2.85 1.19 -29.11
C GLU A 188 3.21 0.90 -27.64
N GLN A 189 2.57 1.59 -26.69
CA GLN A 189 2.75 1.31 -25.27
C GLN A 189 2.24 -0.08 -24.87
N ARG A 190 1.09 -0.50 -25.41
CA ARG A 190 0.55 -1.86 -25.21
C ARG A 190 1.51 -2.92 -25.75
N LEU A 191 2.13 -2.69 -26.90
CA LEU A 191 3.12 -3.60 -27.47
C LEU A 191 4.37 -3.71 -26.59
N LYS A 192 4.89 -2.58 -26.08
CA LYS A 192 6.02 -2.57 -25.13
C LYS A 192 5.68 -3.30 -23.83
N LEU A 193 4.46 -3.13 -23.31
CA LEU A 193 3.98 -3.86 -22.13
C LEU A 193 3.88 -5.37 -22.38
N ALA A 194 3.43 -5.78 -23.57
CA ALA A 194 3.40 -7.18 -23.96
C ALA A 194 4.82 -7.79 -23.99
N GLN A 195 5.76 -7.10 -24.64
CA GLN A 195 7.17 -7.53 -24.69
C GLN A 195 7.79 -7.69 -23.30
N MET A 196 7.60 -6.70 -22.41
CA MET A 196 8.10 -6.80 -21.04
C MET A 196 7.44 -7.94 -20.24
N ASN A 197 6.17 -8.25 -20.50
CA ASN A 197 5.49 -9.38 -19.86
C ASN A 197 6.06 -10.72 -20.33
N ASP A 198 6.37 -10.86 -21.62
CA ASP A 198 6.99 -12.06 -22.17
C ASP A 198 8.40 -12.27 -21.57
N GLU A 199 9.21 -11.22 -21.50
CA GLU A 199 10.52 -11.24 -20.83
C GLU A 199 10.39 -11.66 -19.34
N LEU A 200 9.38 -11.15 -18.63
CA LEU A 200 9.11 -11.53 -17.24
C LEU A 200 8.71 -13.00 -17.10
N ILE A 201 7.97 -13.56 -18.07
CA ILE A 201 7.61 -14.97 -18.08
C ILE A 201 8.85 -15.83 -18.26
N GLU A 202 9.73 -15.48 -19.20
CA GLU A 202 11.01 -16.19 -19.42
C GLU A 202 11.88 -16.18 -18.16
N VAL A 203 12.09 -15.01 -17.56
CA VAL A 203 12.87 -14.89 -16.32
C VAL A 203 12.26 -15.71 -15.17
N ARG A 204 10.92 -15.79 -15.09
CA ARG A 204 10.25 -16.63 -14.09
C ARG A 204 10.51 -18.12 -14.35
N GLN A 205 10.41 -18.57 -15.61
CA GLN A 205 10.68 -19.96 -15.98
C GLN A 205 12.12 -20.35 -15.67
N GLU A 206 13.09 -19.49 -15.99
CA GLU A 206 14.51 -19.71 -15.64
C GLU A 206 14.70 -19.81 -14.12
N SER A 207 14.05 -18.93 -13.34
CA SER A 207 14.12 -18.95 -11.88
C SER A 207 13.52 -20.24 -11.29
N GLU A 208 12.39 -20.72 -11.83
CA GLU A 208 11.76 -21.97 -11.41
C GLU A 208 12.65 -23.19 -11.75
N GLN A 209 13.31 -23.18 -12.91
CA GLN A 209 14.25 -24.22 -13.30
C GLN A 209 15.47 -24.25 -12.37
N GLN A 210 16.05 -23.07 -12.06
CA GLN A 210 17.16 -22.96 -11.11
C GLN A 210 16.77 -23.43 -9.70
N ARG A 211 15.56 -23.10 -9.26
CA ARG A 211 15.03 -23.55 -7.96
C ARG A 211 14.87 -25.07 -7.92
N SER A 212 14.32 -25.66 -8.98
CA SER A 212 14.19 -27.12 -9.10
C SER A 212 15.56 -27.82 -9.07
N GLN A 213 16.58 -27.25 -9.73
CA GLN A 213 17.95 -27.77 -9.65
C GLN A 213 18.54 -27.65 -8.23
N LEU A 214 18.27 -26.55 -7.53
CA LEU A 214 18.71 -26.36 -6.15
C LEU A 214 18.04 -27.34 -5.19
N ASP A 215 16.75 -27.61 -5.37
CA ASP A 215 15.99 -28.57 -4.58
C ASP A 215 16.53 -30.00 -4.79
N ALA A 216 16.85 -30.39 -6.03
CA ALA A 216 17.51 -31.66 -6.32
C ALA A 216 18.91 -31.78 -5.67
N ARG A 217 19.69 -30.69 -5.68
CA ARG A 217 21.02 -30.64 -5.04
C ARG A 217 20.95 -30.69 -3.52
N THR A 218 19.94 -30.07 -2.92
CA THR A 218 19.74 -30.13 -1.47
C THR A 218 19.26 -31.50 -1.03
N GLU A 219 18.43 -32.19 -1.81
CA GLU A 219 18.00 -33.56 -1.49
C GLU A 219 19.16 -34.56 -1.58
N THR A 220 19.98 -34.47 -2.63
CA THR A 220 21.21 -35.28 -2.74
C THR A 220 22.18 -34.98 -1.58
N ALA A 221 22.32 -33.72 -1.17
CA ALA A 221 23.12 -33.36 0.00
C ALA A 221 22.59 -33.96 1.32
N LYS A 222 21.26 -34.04 1.50
CA LYS A 222 20.65 -34.71 2.67
C LYS A 222 20.96 -36.21 2.68
N GLN A 223 20.86 -36.88 1.52
CA GLN A 223 21.20 -38.30 1.39
C GLN A 223 22.66 -38.56 1.76
N LEU A 224 23.60 -37.77 1.22
CA LEU A 224 25.02 -37.85 1.56
C LEU A 224 25.28 -37.59 3.04
N ALA A 225 24.57 -36.63 3.65
CA ALA A 225 24.69 -36.37 5.10
C ALA A 225 24.19 -37.54 5.95
N GLN A 226 23.15 -38.25 5.50
CA GLN A 226 22.64 -39.44 6.16
C GLN A 226 23.61 -40.62 6.04
N GLU A 227 24.20 -40.83 4.87
CA GLU A 227 25.27 -41.82 4.67
C GLU A 227 26.49 -41.51 5.53
N LEU A 228 26.92 -40.25 5.59
CA LEU A 228 28.03 -39.82 6.43
C LEU A 228 27.77 -40.13 7.91
N LYS A 229 26.54 -39.87 8.40
CA LYS A 229 26.14 -40.25 9.78
C LYS A 229 26.18 -41.76 10.01
N LYS A 230 25.82 -42.58 9.01
CA LYS A 230 25.89 -44.04 9.11
C LYS A 230 27.34 -44.50 9.20
N SER A 231 28.21 -44.02 8.31
CA SER A 231 29.65 -44.32 8.33
C SER A 231 30.33 -43.85 9.62
N GLN A 232 29.96 -42.68 10.16
CA GLN A 232 30.47 -42.20 11.45
C GLN A 232 30.08 -43.13 12.62
N LYS A 233 28.85 -43.66 12.63
CA LYS A 233 28.44 -44.65 13.64
C LYS A 233 29.23 -45.95 13.52
N GLU A 234 29.48 -46.43 12.30
CA GLU A 234 30.30 -47.63 12.06
C GLU A 234 31.75 -47.42 12.54
N ILE A 235 32.35 -46.28 12.23
CA ILE A 235 33.68 -45.89 12.72
C ILE A 235 33.71 -45.88 14.25
N ALA A 236 32.70 -45.30 14.92
CA ALA A 236 32.63 -45.28 16.37
C ALA A 236 32.55 -46.69 17.00
N ILE A 237 31.80 -47.61 16.37
CA ILE A 237 31.72 -49.02 16.79
C ILE A 237 33.09 -49.69 16.64
N LEU A 238 33.76 -49.49 15.49
CA LEU A 238 35.09 -50.05 15.23
C LEU A 238 36.13 -49.52 16.23
N GLN A 239 36.12 -48.22 16.52
CA GLN A 239 36.98 -47.61 17.54
C GLN A 239 36.73 -48.22 18.93
N LYS A 240 35.47 -48.49 19.30
CA LYS A 240 35.12 -49.15 20.56
C LYS A 240 35.68 -50.58 20.60
N LYS A 241 35.54 -51.36 19.52
CA LYS A 241 36.14 -52.71 19.40
C LYS A 241 37.66 -52.70 19.51
N ILE A 242 38.33 -51.73 18.88
CA ILE A 242 39.79 -51.55 18.97
C ILE A 242 40.19 -51.25 20.42
N LYS A 243 39.46 -50.35 21.11
CA LYS A 243 39.73 -50.02 22.51
C LYS A 243 39.57 -51.24 23.44
N THR A 244 38.53 -52.05 23.23
CA THR A 244 38.32 -53.29 24.00
C THR A 244 39.43 -54.31 23.76
N ARG A 245 39.87 -54.50 22.50
CA ARG A 245 41.01 -55.38 22.19
C ARG A 245 42.31 -54.88 22.83
N LYS A 246 42.57 -53.58 22.81
CA LYS A 246 43.74 -52.98 23.50
C LYS A 246 43.69 -53.18 25.02
N ARG A 247 42.51 -53.10 25.64
CA ARG A 247 42.32 -53.40 27.08
C ARG A 247 42.62 -54.86 27.41
N ARG A 248 42.04 -55.81 26.67
CA ARG A 248 42.32 -57.25 26.84
C ARG A 248 43.79 -57.58 26.63
N ALA A 249 44.44 -56.96 25.65
CA ALA A 249 45.87 -57.11 25.43
C ALA A 249 46.70 -56.55 26.59
N LYS A 250 46.22 -55.51 27.29
CA LYS A 250 46.91 -54.92 28.46
C LYS A 250 46.68 -55.73 29.75
N GLU A 251 45.49 -56.30 29.91
CA GLU A 251 45.14 -57.23 31.01
C GLU A 251 45.89 -58.55 30.92
N ASN A 252 46.16 -59.06 29.71
CA ASN A 252 47.03 -60.23 29.50
C ASN A 252 48.53 -59.94 29.65
N SER A 253 48.94 -58.71 30.03
CA SER A 253 50.35 -58.28 30.04
C SER A 253 50.85 -57.72 31.38
N GLN A 254 50.14 -57.89 32.50
CA GLN A 254 50.71 -57.55 33.81
C GLN A 254 50.55 -58.68 34.84
N PRO A 255 51.62 -59.03 35.58
CA PRO A 255 51.54 -59.93 36.73
C PRO A 255 50.89 -59.25 37.95
N GLU A 256 50.33 -60.07 38.83
CA GLU A 256 49.64 -59.71 40.07
C GLU A 256 50.49 -58.90 41.05
N GLU A 257 49.92 -57.86 41.67
CA GLU A 257 50.40 -57.37 42.97
C GLU A 257 49.29 -56.67 43.80
N ILE A 258 49.47 -56.72 45.11
CA ILE A 258 48.48 -56.69 46.20
C ILE A 258 48.38 -55.29 46.84
N HIS A 259 47.23 -55.01 47.49
CA HIS A 259 47.02 -54.07 48.63
C HIS A 259 46.97 -52.53 48.43
N ARG A 260 45.85 -51.89 48.83
CA ARG A 260 45.64 -51.17 50.12
C ARG A 260 44.41 -50.24 50.10
N GLN A 261 43.82 -50.07 51.29
CA GLN A 261 42.70 -49.21 51.68
C GLN A 261 43.05 -47.71 51.65
N SER A 262 42.06 -46.83 51.47
CA SER A 262 41.64 -45.80 52.47
C SER A 262 40.88 -44.60 51.84
N SER A 263 39.71 -44.31 52.43
CA SER A 263 39.04 -43.00 52.65
C SER A 263 39.44 -41.74 51.87
N ALA A 264 38.42 -41.01 51.40
CA ALA A 264 38.47 -39.56 51.24
C ALA A 264 37.14 -38.91 51.68
N SER A 265 37.28 -38.00 52.64
CA SER A 265 36.29 -37.09 53.19
C SER A 265 36.35 -35.72 52.51
N ASP A 266 35.21 -35.01 52.59
CA ASP A 266 35.07 -33.57 52.83
C ASP A 266 35.19 -32.48 51.74
N LEU A 267 34.23 -31.53 51.89
CA LEU A 267 34.21 -30.09 51.58
C LEU A 267 34.18 -29.68 50.09
N GLY A 268 33.42 -28.69 49.63
CA GLY A 268 32.59 -27.66 50.25
C GLY A 268 32.35 -26.60 49.16
N ALA A 269 31.09 -26.26 48.86
CA ALA A 269 30.75 -25.29 47.81
C ALA A 269 30.15 -24.02 48.42
N LEU A 270 30.93 -22.93 48.36
CA LEU A 270 30.49 -21.55 48.51
C LEU A 270 30.34 -20.94 47.11
N CYS A 271 29.30 -20.15 46.86
CA CYS A 271 29.42 -18.69 46.63
C CYS A 271 28.25 -18.07 45.83
N SER A 272 27.78 -16.95 46.39
CA SER A 272 27.22 -15.73 45.79
C SER A 272 25.89 -15.74 45.00
N THR A 273 24.91 -15.15 45.69
CA THR A 273 23.82 -14.31 45.18
C THR A 273 24.29 -13.18 44.26
N SER A 274 23.55 -12.93 43.17
CA SER A 274 23.64 -11.71 42.36
C SER A 274 22.26 -11.09 42.18
N GLN A 275 22.10 -9.89 42.74
CA GLN A 275 20.99 -8.97 42.49
C GLN A 275 21.10 -8.38 41.07
N ARG A 276 19.98 -8.24 40.36
CA ARG A 276 19.85 -7.24 39.29
C ARG A 276 18.55 -6.46 39.43
N SER A 277 18.73 -5.17 39.22
CA SER A 277 17.92 -4.01 39.51
C SER A 277 16.85 -3.73 38.44
N SER A 278 15.68 -3.29 38.90
CA SER A 278 14.63 -2.66 38.10
C SER A 278 14.93 -1.17 37.92
N ILE A 279 14.99 -0.69 36.68
CA ILE A 279 15.00 0.74 36.37
C ILE A 279 13.57 1.14 36.01
N VAL A 280 12.98 1.99 36.85
CA VAL A 280 11.67 2.65 36.62
C VAL A 280 11.95 4.02 36.02
N CYS A 281 11.32 4.33 34.89
CA CYS A 281 11.49 5.57 34.13
C CYS A 281 10.69 6.73 34.75
N THR A 282 11.38 7.85 34.97
CA THR A 282 10.98 9.02 35.76
C THR A 282 10.09 10.03 35.02
N THR A 283 9.02 9.57 34.36
CA THR A 283 8.08 10.48 33.65
C THR A 283 6.63 10.40 34.16
N CYS A 284 6.37 9.64 35.23
CA CYS A 284 5.01 9.45 35.77
C CYS A 284 4.63 10.34 36.97
N VAL A 285 5.32 11.47 37.22
CA VAL A 285 5.04 12.33 38.41
C VAL A 285 4.65 13.76 38.02
N TYR A 286 3.90 13.96 36.93
CA TYR A 286 3.47 15.32 36.54
C TYR A 286 2.00 15.45 36.11
N ASN A 287 1.08 14.64 36.65
CA ASN A 287 -0.36 14.83 36.40
C ASN A 287 -1.23 14.39 37.58
N GLN A 288 -0.90 14.85 38.80
CA GLN A 288 -1.70 14.56 39.99
C GLN A 288 -2.11 15.83 40.75
N GLN A 289 -2.50 16.89 40.04
CA GLN A 289 -3.06 18.07 40.70
C GLN A 289 -4.04 18.90 39.88
N TYR A 290 -4.95 18.31 39.11
CA TYR A 290 -6.24 18.94 38.77
C TYR A 290 -7.30 17.85 38.55
N GLY A 291 -8.35 17.84 39.36
CA GLY A 291 -9.44 16.89 39.27
C GLY A 291 -10.13 16.95 37.90
N ARG A 292 -9.97 15.91 37.09
CA ARG A 292 -10.80 15.70 35.91
C ARG A 292 -12.01 14.86 36.30
N MET A 293 -13.19 15.38 35.98
CA MET A 293 -14.44 14.66 35.91
C MET A 293 -14.21 13.32 35.17
N SER A 294 -14.67 12.23 35.77
CA SER A 294 -14.44 10.86 35.29
C SER A 294 -15.09 10.66 33.91
N GLY A 295 -14.28 10.78 32.87
CA GLY A 295 -14.66 10.45 31.50
C GLY A 295 -14.93 8.96 31.31
N PRO A 296 -15.42 8.55 30.12
CA PRO A 296 -15.70 7.14 29.83
C PRO A 296 -14.45 6.27 30.05
N VAL A 297 -14.64 5.13 30.73
CA VAL A 297 -13.56 4.17 31.02
C VAL A 297 -13.23 3.37 29.75
N TYR A 298 -11.99 3.46 29.29
CA TYR A 298 -11.47 2.69 28.15
C TYR A 298 -10.56 1.55 28.62
N PRO A 299 -10.52 0.41 27.90
CA PRO A 299 -9.51 -0.62 28.15
C PRO A 299 -8.11 -0.07 27.92
N ALA A 300 -7.13 -0.56 28.67
CA ALA A 300 -5.72 -0.23 28.42
C ALA A 300 -5.29 -0.76 27.05
N CYS A 301 -4.57 0.05 26.29
CA CYS A 301 -4.02 -0.40 25.02
C CYS A 301 -2.85 -1.37 25.25
N PRO A 302 -2.81 -2.55 24.62
CA PRO A 302 -1.71 -3.50 24.77
C PRO A 302 -0.39 -2.92 24.26
N ASP A 303 0.69 -3.10 25.04
CA ASP A 303 2.04 -2.74 24.63
C ASP A 303 2.66 -3.87 23.79
N VAL A 304 2.56 -3.78 22.47
CA VAL A 304 3.13 -4.79 21.54
C VAL A 304 4.41 -4.28 20.89
N CYS A 305 5.57 -4.32 21.53
CA CYS A 305 6.82 -3.74 20.97
C CYS A 305 6.96 -3.86 19.43
N GLY A 306 7.18 -2.72 18.77
CA GLY A 306 7.48 -2.69 17.34
C GLY A 306 8.82 -3.40 17.04
N PRO A 307 9.12 -3.67 15.76
CA PRO A 307 10.43 -4.21 15.40
C PRO A 307 11.53 -3.23 15.82
N ASP A 308 12.63 -3.75 16.38
CA ASP A 308 13.79 -2.95 16.82
C ASP A 308 14.42 -2.14 15.65
N GLU A 309 14.27 -2.62 14.42
CA GLU A 309 14.76 -1.96 13.21
C GLU A 309 13.75 -2.11 12.06
N TRP A 310 13.32 -0.97 11.50
CA TRP A 310 12.45 -0.95 10.32
C TRP A 310 13.27 -0.96 9.04
N THR A 311 12.95 -1.86 8.11
CA THR A 311 13.54 -1.89 6.77
C THR A 311 12.47 -1.67 5.69
N TYR A 312 12.84 -1.00 4.59
CA TYR A 312 11.88 -0.65 3.53
C TYR A 312 11.13 -1.86 2.95
N VAL A 313 11.74 -3.05 2.95
CA VAL A 313 11.12 -4.29 2.48
C VAL A 313 9.90 -4.70 3.31
N MET A 314 9.84 -4.34 4.60
CA MET A 314 8.73 -4.66 5.51
C MET A 314 7.42 -3.98 5.09
N ARG A 315 7.47 -2.91 4.28
CA ARG A 315 6.29 -2.28 3.67
C ARG A 315 5.45 -3.27 2.86
N ARG A 316 6.06 -4.32 2.29
CA ARG A 316 5.41 -5.34 1.44
C ARG A 316 4.71 -6.45 2.22
N ASP A 317 4.96 -6.54 3.52
CA ASP A 317 4.33 -7.50 4.42
C ASP A 317 3.32 -6.80 5.34
N MET A 318 2.51 -7.61 6.03
CA MET A 318 1.59 -7.15 7.08
C MET A 318 2.29 -7.15 8.45
N GLN A 319 1.91 -6.22 9.32
CA GLN A 319 2.37 -6.15 10.70
C GLN A 319 1.19 -6.25 11.66
N GLU A 320 1.42 -6.89 12.81
CA GLU A 320 0.48 -6.90 13.91
C GLU A 320 0.52 -5.53 14.59
N ILE A 321 -0.63 -4.85 14.65
CA ILE A 321 -0.74 -3.51 15.23
C ILE A 321 -1.07 -3.63 16.71
N ILE A 322 -2.06 -4.46 17.02
CA ILE A 322 -2.45 -4.92 18.36
C ILE A 322 -2.71 -6.43 18.27
N PRO A 323 -2.76 -7.17 19.40
CA PRO A 323 -2.98 -8.60 19.37
C PRO A 323 -4.26 -8.95 18.59
N GLY A 324 -4.10 -9.72 17.51
CA GLY A 324 -5.22 -10.13 16.66
C GLY A 324 -5.61 -9.19 15.53
N LEU A 325 -5.02 -7.99 15.41
CA LEU A 325 -5.29 -7.05 14.31
C LEU A 325 -4.03 -6.73 13.52
N PHE A 326 -4.05 -7.05 12.23
CA PHE A 326 -2.95 -6.86 11.30
C PHE A 326 -3.28 -5.80 10.27
N LEU A 327 -2.27 -5.02 9.86
CA LEU A 327 -2.36 -4.03 8.78
C LEU A 327 -1.30 -4.35 7.72
N GLY A 328 -1.68 -4.33 6.45
CA GLY A 328 -0.74 -4.57 5.36
C GLY A 328 -1.20 -4.14 3.97
N PRO A 329 -0.36 -4.35 2.95
CA PRO A 329 -0.71 -4.19 1.54
C PRO A 329 -1.52 -5.38 1.02
N TYR A 330 -2.10 -5.24 -0.17
CA TYR A 330 -2.87 -6.32 -0.83
C TYR A 330 -2.02 -7.58 -1.10
N SER A 331 -0.70 -7.43 -1.25
CA SER A 331 0.23 -8.55 -1.41
C SER A 331 0.21 -9.52 -0.23
N SER A 332 -0.15 -9.06 0.98
CA SER A 332 -0.29 -9.90 2.17
C SER A 332 -1.50 -10.82 2.13
N ALA A 333 -2.47 -10.55 1.25
CA ALA A 333 -3.69 -11.34 1.07
C ALA A 333 -3.73 -12.10 -0.28
N MET A 334 -2.59 -12.20 -0.97
CA MET A 334 -2.46 -13.00 -2.19
C MET A 334 -2.54 -14.50 -1.91
N ARG A 335 -2.89 -15.30 -2.94
CA ARG A 335 -2.98 -16.76 -2.82
C ARG A 335 -1.70 -17.41 -2.28
N SER A 336 -0.54 -16.90 -2.67
CA SER A 336 0.78 -17.36 -2.20
C SER A 336 1.01 -17.15 -0.71
N LYS A 337 0.22 -16.31 -0.03
CA LYS A 337 0.33 -16.02 1.40
C LYS A 337 -0.58 -16.88 2.28
N LEU A 338 -1.30 -17.85 1.71
CA LEU A 338 -2.25 -18.70 2.45
C LEU A 338 -1.63 -19.38 3.68
N GLU A 339 -0.43 -19.95 3.51
CA GLU A 339 0.29 -20.62 4.60
C GLU A 339 0.67 -19.63 5.71
N GLN A 340 1.11 -18.42 5.34
CA GLN A 340 1.43 -17.37 6.31
C GLN A 340 0.19 -16.90 7.07
N LEU A 341 -0.93 -16.67 6.38
CA LEU A 341 -2.21 -16.27 6.99
C LEU A 341 -2.71 -17.36 7.96
N THR A 342 -2.63 -18.61 7.54
CA THR A 342 -2.96 -19.79 8.34
C THR A 342 -2.11 -19.87 9.61
N ARG A 343 -0.78 -19.80 9.46
CA ARG A 343 0.17 -19.87 10.58
C ARG A 343 -0.05 -18.76 11.60
N LEU A 344 -0.46 -17.57 11.14
CA LEU A 344 -0.75 -16.45 12.02
C LEU A 344 -2.13 -16.53 12.67
N GLY A 345 -3.00 -17.43 12.21
CA GLY A 345 -4.38 -17.58 12.72
C GLY A 345 -5.33 -16.52 12.17
N ILE A 346 -5.07 -15.98 10.98
CA ILE A 346 -5.99 -15.02 10.33
C ILE A 346 -7.26 -15.77 9.92
N THR A 347 -8.40 -15.28 10.38
CA THR A 347 -9.74 -15.81 10.08
C THR A 347 -10.59 -14.78 9.34
N HIS A 348 -10.22 -13.50 9.40
CA HIS A 348 -10.98 -12.39 8.83
C HIS A 348 -10.09 -11.49 7.99
N ILE A 349 -10.60 -11.02 6.85
CA ILE A 349 -9.88 -10.12 5.96
C ILE A 349 -10.78 -8.96 5.54
N VAL A 350 -10.32 -7.73 5.81
CA VAL A 350 -10.94 -6.50 5.30
C VAL A 350 -10.19 -6.07 4.05
N CYS A 351 -10.87 -6.11 2.90
CA CYS A 351 -10.34 -5.69 1.60
C CYS A 351 -10.82 -4.27 1.28
N VAL A 352 -9.91 -3.30 1.33
CA VAL A 352 -10.20 -1.90 1.02
C VAL A 352 -9.68 -1.56 -0.38
N ARG A 353 -10.56 -1.18 -1.28
CA ARG A 353 -10.21 -0.87 -2.67
C ARG A 353 -11.24 0.00 -3.35
N GLN A 354 -10.94 0.54 -4.52
CA GLN A 354 -11.96 1.00 -5.46
C GLN A 354 -12.39 -0.12 -6.42
N ASP A 355 -13.53 0.04 -7.09
CA ASP A 355 -13.98 -0.91 -8.11
C ASP A 355 -12.98 -1.06 -9.27
N ILE A 356 -12.31 0.02 -9.66
CA ILE A 356 -11.24 -0.03 -10.67
C ILE A 356 -10.07 -0.94 -10.25
N GLU A 357 -9.82 -1.06 -8.94
CA GLU A 357 -8.75 -1.90 -8.37
C GLU A 357 -9.21 -3.36 -8.14
N SER A 358 -10.48 -3.69 -8.38
CA SER A 358 -11.05 -5.03 -8.11
C SER A 358 -10.40 -6.16 -8.90
N HIS A 359 -9.81 -5.84 -10.05
CA HIS A 359 -9.08 -6.78 -10.91
C HIS A 359 -7.81 -7.33 -10.26
N PHE A 360 -7.27 -6.71 -9.21
CA PHE A 360 -6.06 -7.18 -8.53
C PHE A 360 -6.17 -7.18 -7.00
N ILE A 361 -7.04 -6.36 -6.41
CA ILE A 361 -7.40 -6.42 -4.99
C ILE A 361 -8.74 -7.13 -4.88
N ARG A 362 -8.76 -8.40 -4.46
CA ARG A 362 -10.01 -9.17 -4.33
C ARG A 362 -9.90 -10.26 -3.27
N PRO A 363 -11.03 -10.76 -2.75
CA PRO A 363 -11.06 -12.00 -1.99
C PRO A 363 -10.44 -13.13 -2.82
N ASN A 364 -9.30 -13.66 -2.36
CA ASN A 364 -8.50 -14.62 -3.11
C ASN A 364 -8.76 -16.08 -2.73
N PHE A 365 -9.38 -16.30 -1.57
CA PHE A 365 -9.63 -17.62 -0.99
C PHE A 365 -11.14 -17.93 -1.02
N PRO A 366 -11.54 -19.11 -1.53
CA PRO A 366 -12.94 -19.53 -1.54
C PRO A 366 -13.44 -19.86 -0.12
N ASP A 367 -14.77 -19.94 0.03
CA ASP A 367 -15.49 -20.16 1.31
C ASP A 367 -15.07 -21.42 2.10
N LYS A 368 -14.37 -22.37 1.47
CA LYS A 368 -13.74 -23.51 2.12
C LYS A 368 -12.38 -23.74 1.49
N PHE A 369 -11.31 -23.67 2.29
CA PHE A 369 -10.00 -24.19 1.87
C PHE A 369 -9.51 -25.23 2.87
N LYS A 370 -8.81 -26.24 2.35
CA LYS A 370 -8.29 -27.34 3.13
C LYS A 370 -7.11 -26.83 3.97
N LEU A 371 -7.23 -26.90 5.29
CA LEU A 371 -6.18 -26.53 6.22
C LEU A 371 -5.66 -27.82 6.87
N VAL A 372 -4.35 -28.06 6.76
CA VAL A 372 -3.69 -29.18 7.44
C VAL A 372 -3.20 -28.65 8.77
N VAL A 373 -3.90 -28.99 9.86
CA VAL A 373 -3.53 -28.60 11.22
C VAL A 373 -2.94 -29.83 11.89
N ALA A 374 -1.62 -29.82 12.09
CA ALA A 374 -0.84 -30.98 12.52
C ALA A 374 -1.00 -32.20 11.60
N ALA A 375 -0.08 -33.15 11.67
CA ALA A 375 0.01 -34.26 10.71
C ALA A 375 -1.19 -35.23 10.70
N LEU A 376 -2.27 -34.98 11.46
CA LEU A 376 -3.35 -35.95 11.72
C LEU A 376 -4.78 -35.40 11.68
N GLU A 377 -5.04 -34.09 11.53
CA GLU A 377 -6.41 -33.57 11.39
C GLU A 377 -6.59 -32.62 10.20
N ILE A 378 -7.53 -32.97 9.31
CA ILE A 378 -7.98 -32.11 8.23
C ILE A 378 -9.14 -31.25 8.76
N SER A 379 -8.87 -29.98 9.06
CA SER A 379 -9.91 -29.02 9.39
C SER A 379 -10.16 -28.09 8.20
N PHE A 380 -11.43 -27.85 7.87
CA PHE A 380 -11.79 -26.85 6.88
C PHE A 380 -11.82 -25.48 7.56
N ALA A 381 -10.88 -24.61 7.21
CA ALA A 381 -10.91 -23.23 7.66
C ALA A 381 -11.62 -22.36 6.62
N ARG A 382 -12.39 -21.40 7.12
CA ARG A 382 -13.09 -20.41 6.30
C ARG A 382 -12.57 -19.02 6.65
N LEU A 383 -12.08 -18.31 5.64
CA LEU A 383 -11.77 -16.89 5.76
C LEU A 383 -13.04 -16.09 5.49
N ARG A 384 -13.39 -15.18 6.40
CA ARG A 384 -14.50 -14.25 6.20
C ARG A 384 -13.98 -12.93 5.63
N TYR A 385 -14.72 -12.36 4.68
CA TYR A 385 -14.31 -11.15 3.98
C TYR A 385 -15.26 -10.00 4.20
N LEU A 386 -14.69 -8.82 4.42
CA LEU A 386 -15.38 -7.54 4.33
C LEU A 386 -14.74 -6.72 3.22
N THR A 387 -15.42 -6.53 2.10
CA THR A 387 -14.97 -5.60 1.05
C THR A 387 -15.58 -4.22 1.28
N LEU A 388 -14.73 -3.19 1.26
CA LEU A 388 -15.12 -1.79 1.35
C LEU A 388 -14.65 -1.06 0.10
N ASN A 389 -15.60 -0.43 -0.60
CA ASN A 389 -15.33 0.38 -1.78
C ASN A 389 -14.97 1.81 -1.33
N ILE A 390 -13.69 2.14 -1.30
CA ILE A 390 -13.18 3.42 -0.74
C ILE A 390 -12.13 4.00 -1.68
N ALA A 391 -12.37 5.23 -2.15
CA ALA A 391 -11.42 6.02 -2.91
C ALA A 391 -10.28 6.57 -2.03
N ASP A 392 -9.05 6.63 -2.55
CA ASP A 392 -7.93 7.25 -1.81
C ASP A 392 -7.83 8.75 -2.13
N THR A 393 -8.92 9.48 -1.88
CA THR A 393 -9.02 10.91 -2.15
C THR A 393 -9.40 11.65 -0.88
N VAL A 394 -8.96 12.90 -0.77
CA VAL A 394 -9.23 13.74 0.42
C VAL A 394 -10.73 14.04 0.62
N THR A 395 -11.53 13.91 -0.44
CA THR A 395 -12.99 14.12 -0.43
C THR A 395 -13.80 12.87 -0.12
N GLU A 396 -13.17 11.69 -0.04
CA GLU A 396 -13.88 10.43 0.18
C GLU A 396 -14.40 10.35 1.62
N ASN A 397 -15.70 10.08 1.79
CA ASN A 397 -16.28 9.88 3.12
C ASN A 397 -15.94 8.49 3.65
N ILE A 398 -14.96 8.40 4.56
CA ILE A 398 -14.53 7.14 5.17
C ILE A 398 -15.24 6.85 6.49
N ILE A 399 -15.78 7.88 7.17
CA ILE A 399 -16.46 7.76 8.48
C ILE A 399 -17.61 6.76 8.43
N GLN A 400 -18.37 6.75 7.33
CA GLN A 400 -19.49 5.82 7.12
C GLN A 400 -19.11 4.34 7.26
N HIS A 401 -17.83 3.99 7.09
CA HIS A 401 -17.34 2.62 7.18
C HIS A 401 -16.82 2.23 8.57
N PHE A 402 -16.60 3.18 9.48
CA PHE A 402 -15.96 2.91 10.77
C PHE A 402 -16.77 1.95 11.64
N SER A 403 -18.08 2.13 11.76
CA SER A 403 -18.93 1.21 12.54
C SER A 403 -18.93 -0.21 11.97
N LYS A 404 -18.99 -0.35 10.64
CA LYS A 404 -18.96 -1.66 9.96
C LYS A 404 -17.62 -2.36 10.15
N MET A 405 -16.53 -1.61 10.05
CA MET A 405 -15.17 -2.09 10.32
C MET A 405 -15.04 -2.57 11.78
N ARG A 406 -15.45 -1.74 12.75
CA ARG A 406 -15.42 -2.08 14.17
C ARG A 406 -16.16 -3.39 14.46
N GLN A 407 -17.41 -3.51 14.01
CA GLN A 407 -18.22 -4.71 14.23
C GLN A 407 -17.53 -5.97 13.68
N PHE A 408 -16.95 -5.87 12.49
CA PHE A 408 -16.26 -7.00 11.85
C PHE A 408 -14.98 -7.42 12.58
N VAL A 409 -14.20 -6.46 13.10
CA VAL A 409 -13.01 -6.77 13.91
C VAL A 409 -13.40 -7.32 15.28
N ASP A 410 -14.36 -6.70 15.96
CA ASP A 410 -14.80 -7.16 17.28
C ASP A 410 -15.34 -8.59 17.22
N GLU A 411 -16.12 -8.93 16.19
CA GLU A 411 -16.61 -10.30 15.99
C GLU A 411 -15.47 -11.31 15.77
N SER A 412 -14.45 -10.92 15.00
CA SER A 412 -13.25 -11.73 14.80
C SER A 412 -12.51 -11.99 16.10
N LEU A 413 -12.25 -10.94 16.88
CA LEU A 413 -11.52 -11.05 18.14
C LEU A 413 -12.33 -11.81 19.20
N ALA A 414 -13.65 -11.63 19.24
CA ALA A 414 -14.54 -12.34 20.16
C ALA A 414 -14.58 -13.86 19.91
N THR A 415 -14.35 -14.30 18.67
CA THR A 415 -14.28 -15.72 18.30
C THR A 415 -12.88 -16.32 18.43
N GLY A 416 -11.92 -15.58 19.02
CA GLY A 416 -10.51 -15.99 19.10
C GLY A 416 -9.79 -15.95 17.75
N GLY A 417 -10.41 -15.34 16.75
CA GLY A 417 -9.86 -15.13 15.42
C GLY A 417 -8.92 -13.93 15.36
N LYS A 418 -8.30 -13.75 14.18
CA LYS A 418 -7.47 -12.59 13.88
C LYS A 418 -7.87 -11.96 12.55
N THR A 419 -7.74 -10.65 12.46
CA THR A 419 -8.17 -9.86 11.31
C THR A 419 -6.99 -9.23 10.60
N LEU A 420 -6.92 -9.40 9.28
CA LEU A 420 -6.05 -8.61 8.40
C LEU A 420 -6.86 -7.51 7.73
N VAL A 421 -6.44 -6.25 7.92
CA VAL A 421 -6.95 -5.11 7.15
C VAL A 421 -5.91 -4.76 6.10
N HIS A 422 -6.32 -4.74 4.82
CA HIS A 422 -5.42 -4.34 3.75
C HIS A 422 -6.08 -3.40 2.75
N GLY A 423 -5.27 -2.47 2.27
CA GLY A 423 -5.57 -1.65 1.10
C GLY A 423 -4.71 -2.08 -0.08
N ASN A 424 -4.47 -1.17 -1.02
CA ASN A 424 -3.44 -1.36 -2.04
C ASN A 424 -2.04 -1.41 -1.38
N ALA A 425 -1.52 -0.28 -0.91
CA ALA A 425 -0.21 -0.22 -0.27
C ALA A 425 -0.22 -0.45 1.25
N GLY A 426 -1.39 -0.47 1.89
CA GLY A 426 -1.49 -0.52 3.35
C GLY A 426 -1.03 0.78 4.04
N ILE A 427 -1.24 1.94 3.39
CA ILE A 427 -0.66 3.23 3.80
C ILE A 427 -1.73 4.24 4.21
N SER A 428 -2.74 4.45 3.36
CA SER A 428 -3.75 5.49 3.58
C SER A 428 -5.10 4.92 4.02
N ARG A 429 -5.97 4.50 3.08
CA ARG A 429 -7.34 4.00 3.36
C ARG A 429 -7.43 2.95 4.48
N SER A 430 -6.67 1.85 4.35
CA SER A 430 -6.68 0.78 5.34
C SER A 430 -6.05 1.18 6.67
N ALA A 431 -5.07 2.09 6.66
CA ALA A 431 -4.49 2.62 7.89
C ALA A 431 -5.49 3.52 8.62
N ALA A 432 -6.23 4.38 7.90
CA ALA A 432 -7.29 5.20 8.47
C ALA A 432 -8.38 4.37 9.16
N LEU A 433 -8.81 3.25 8.56
CA LEU A 433 -9.76 2.33 9.20
C LEU A 433 -9.20 1.70 10.47
N VAL A 434 -7.92 1.30 10.48
CA VAL A 434 -7.26 0.76 11.68
C VAL A 434 -7.14 1.83 12.75
N LEU A 435 -6.76 3.05 12.39
CA LEU A 435 -6.68 4.19 13.31
C LEU A 435 -8.04 4.47 13.97
N ALA A 436 -9.11 4.55 13.18
CA ALA A 436 -10.47 4.75 13.71
C ALA A 436 -10.85 3.66 14.73
N TYR A 437 -10.55 2.40 14.42
CA TYR A 437 -10.80 1.29 15.34
C TYR A 437 -9.99 1.41 16.64
N ILE A 438 -8.69 1.73 16.56
CA ILE A 438 -7.83 1.92 17.73
C ILE A 438 -8.31 3.09 18.60
N MET A 439 -8.63 4.23 17.99
CA MET A 439 -9.16 5.42 18.67
C MET A 439 -10.43 5.08 19.45
N GLU A 440 -11.40 4.43 18.80
CA GLU A 440 -12.68 4.13 19.43
C GLU A 440 -12.60 3.00 20.48
N LYS A 441 -11.75 2.00 20.24
CA LYS A 441 -11.58 0.86 21.16
C LYS A 441 -10.93 1.28 22.47
N TYR A 442 -9.87 2.07 22.39
CA TYR A 442 -9.00 2.44 23.51
C TYR A 442 -9.15 3.89 23.97
N GLY A 443 -10.01 4.68 23.33
CA GLY A 443 -10.26 6.08 23.69
C GLY A 443 -9.10 7.03 23.40
N LEU A 444 -8.22 6.64 22.48
CA LEU A 444 -7.04 7.41 22.11
C LEU A 444 -7.43 8.57 21.20
N THR A 445 -6.71 9.69 21.36
CA THR A 445 -6.76 10.79 20.40
C THR A 445 -6.24 10.36 19.03
N CYS A 446 -6.58 11.09 17.99
CA CYS A 446 -6.04 10.82 16.64
C CYS A 446 -4.50 10.76 16.63
N LYS A 447 -3.84 11.65 17.37
CA LYS A 447 -2.37 11.72 17.46
C LYS A 447 -1.78 10.49 18.15
N GLU A 448 -2.34 10.09 19.30
CA GLU A 448 -1.87 8.91 20.05
C GLU A 448 -2.05 7.63 19.25
N ALA A 449 -3.22 7.46 18.63
CA ALA A 449 -3.47 6.31 17.76
C ALA A 449 -2.51 6.29 16.56
N PHE A 450 -2.25 7.44 15.95
CA PHE A 450 -1.31 7.56 14.84
C PHE A 450 0.09 7.11 15.25
N SER A 451 0.63 7.66 16.35
CA SER A 451 1.95 7.27 16.86
C SER A 451 2.03 5.78 17.16
N LEU A 452 1.00 5.20 17.76
CA LEU A 452 0.96 3.76 18.06
C LEU A 452 1.01 2.92 16.79
N VAL A 453 0.18 3.20 15.79
CA VAL A 453 0.14 2.41 14.56
C VAL A 453 1.43 2.63 13.75
N GLN A 454 1.97 3.84 13.73
CA GLN A 454 3.22 4.16 13.02
C GLN A 454 4.42 3.43 13.61
N GLN A 455 4.51 3.28 14.94
CA GLN A 455 5.56 2.48 15.57
C GLN A 455 5.56 1.01 15.14
N ARG A 456 4.43 0.47 14.68
CA ARG A 456 4.31 -0.92 14.21
C ARG A 456 4.39 -1.06 12.71
N ARG A 457 3.90 -0.06 11.99
CA ARG A 457 4.01 0.05 10.54
C ARG A 457 4.43 1.48 10.18
N PHE A 458 5.74 1.69 10.08
CA PHE A 458 6.33 3.02 9.89
C PHE A 458 5.81 3.78 8.66
N CYS A 459 5.47 3.05 7.60
CA CYS A 459 5.04 3.62 6.33
C CYS A 459 3.57 4.06 6.25
N ILE A 460 2.79 4.04 7.35
CA ILE A 460 1.43 4.59 7.31
C ILE A 460 1.47 6.08 6.99
N ASN A 461 0.54 6.52 6.15
CA ASN A 461 0.34 7.92 5.80
C ASN A 461 -1.08 8.10 5.20
N PRO A 462 -2.14 8.07 6.03
CA PRO A 462 -3.48 8.50 5.63
C PRO A 462 -3.45 9.87 4.98
N ASN A 463 -4.24 10.04 3.92
CA ASN A 463 -4.40 11.35 3.31
C ASN A 463 -5.00 12.36 4.30
N GLU A 464 -4.77 13.65 4.05
CA GLU A 464 -5.20 14.75 4.94
C GLU A 464 -6.72 14.76 5.20
N GLY A 465 -7.53 14.40 4.21
CA GLY A 465 -8.99 14.29 4.36
C GLY A 465 -9.41 13.19 5.33
N PHE A 466 -8.68 12.06 5.35
CA PHE A 466 -8.89 11.00 6.33
C PHE A 466 -8.41 11.40 7.72
N ILE A 467 -7.30 12.12 7.85
CA ILE A 467 -6.84 12.64 9.16
C ILE A 467 -7.87 13.63 9.74
N ALA A 468 -8.41 14.52 8.91
CA ALA A 468 -9.48 15.44 9.32
C ALA A 468 -10.72 14.66 9.80
N GLN A 469 -11.19 13.68 9.01
CA GLN A 469 -12.32 12.83 9.36
C GLN A 469 -12.09 11.99 10.63
N LEU A 470 -10.86 11.52 10.89
CA LEU A 470 -10.51 10.84 12.15
C LEU A 470 -10.63 11.78 13.35
N SER A 471 -10.19 13.03 13.19
CA SER A 471 -10.32 14.06 14.22
C SER A 471 -11.79 14.44 14.48
N GLU A 472 -12.61 14.48 13.44
CA GLU A 472 -14.07 14.68 13.55
C GLU A 472 -14.79 13.48 14.19
N PHE A 473 -14.28 12.27 13.98
CA PHE A 473 -14.85 11.05 14.54
C PHE A 473 -14.64 10.94 16.06
N GLU A 474 -13.57 11.53 16.58
CA GLU A 474 -13.23 11.51 18.01
C GLU A 474 -14.37 11.99 18.95
N PRO A 475 -14.93 13.19 18.79
CA PRO A 475 -16.05 13.63 19.62
C PRO A 475 -17.30 12.77 19.43
N ILE A 476 -17.52 12.21 18.24
CA ILE A 476 -18.69 11.39 17.92
C ILE A 476 -18.69 10.11 18.76
N TYR A 477 -17.59 9.33 18.73
CA TYR A 477 -17.56 8.08 19.49
C TYR A 477 -17.47 8.32 21.01
N LYS A 478 -16.80 9.41 21.44
CA LYS A 478 -16.77 9.79 22.86
C LYS A 478 -18.17 10.10 23.38
N ALA A 479 -18.96 10.87 22.62
CA ALA A 479 -20.36 11.14 22.96
C ALA A 479 -21.20 9.86 23.01
N GLN A 480 -21.06 8.96 22.02
CA GLN A 480 -21.77 7.67 22.00
C GLN A 480 -21.43 6.81 23.23
N ARG A 481 -20.16 6.76 23.65
CA ARG A 481 -19.72 6.04 24.86
C ARG A 481 -20.30 6.65 26.14
N THR A 482 -20.36 7.97 26.25
CA THR A 482 -20.97 8.65 27.41
C THR A 482 -22.46 8.32 27.53
N LEU A 483 -23.17 8.28 26.40
CA LEU A 483 -24.58 7.87 26.36
C LEU A 483 -24.78 6.40 26.76
N GLN A 484 -23.90 5.50 26.30
CA GLN A 484 -23.95 4.07 26.66
C GLN A 484 -23.61 3.81 28.14
N ASN A 485 -22.73 4.61 28.73
CA ASN A 485 -22.34 4.50 30.14
C ASN A 485 -23.32 5.20 31.10
N GLY A 486 -24.49 5.66 30.61
CA GLY A 486 -25.58 6.15 31.45
C GLY A 486 -25.34 7.50 32.13
N GLN A 487 -24.32 8.28 31.72
CA GLN A 487 -24.11 9.63 32.23
C GLN A 487 -24.96 10.63 31.45
N CYS A 488 -26.29 10.57 31.65
CA CYS A 488 -27.17 11.69 31.33
C CYS A 488 -27.39 12.46 32.64
N SER A 489 -26.69 13.57 32.81
CA SER A 489 -27.04 14.52 33.87
C SER A 489 -28.46 15.01 33.62
N THR A 490 -29.40 14.57 34.44
CA THR A 490 -30.73 15.15 34.56
C THR A 490 -30.63 16.53 35.22
N GLU A 491 -30.01 17.50 34.54
CA GLU A 491 -30.20 18.89 34.89
C GLU A 491 -31.25 19.47 33.95
N LYS A 492 -32.48 19.55 34.48
CA LYS A 492 -33.52 20.45 33.98
C LYS A 492 -33.04 21.88 34.16
N GLY A 493 -32.18 22.35 33.25
CA GLY A 493 -31.65 23.71 33.19
C GLY A 493 -31.94 24.33 31.83
N ARG A 494 -33.13 24.91 31.70
CA ARG A 494 -33.60 25.59 30.48
C ARG A 494 -32.81 26.88 30.28
N ASN A 495 -31.69 26.85 29.57
CA ASN A 495 -31.05 28.08 29.06
C ASN A 495 -31.08 28.12 27.53
N LYS A 496 -32.08 28.84 27.02
CA LYS A 496 -32.07 29.42 25.67
C LYS A 496 -30.81 30.28 25.56
N ARG A 497 -29.84 29.86 24.75
CA ARG A 497 -28.78 30.78 24.30
C ARG A 497 -29.41 31.73 23.28
N ARG A 498 -29.39 33.02 23.60
CA ARG A 498 -29.74 34.12 22.69
C ARG A 498 -28.68 34.17 21.60
N PHE A 499 -29.16 34.29 20.37
CA PHE A 499 -28.41 34.69 19.19
C PHE A 499 -28.06 36.17 19.38
N ASP A 500 -26.77 36.50 19.31
CA ASP A 500 -26.16 37.83 19.10
C ASP A 500 -24.93 38.02 20.01
N GLU A 501 -23.76 37.69 19.48
CA GLU A 501 -22.51 38.46 19.64
C GLU A 501 -21.45 37.86 18.70
N LEU A 502 -21.27 38.54 17.56
CA LEU A 502 -20.13 38.37 16.66
C LEU A 502 -18.94 39.08 17.32
N ASP A 503 -17.86 38.36 17.61
CA ASP A 503 -16.60 38.96 18.00
C ASP A 503 -15.56 38.71 16.89
N ASP A 504 -15.39 39.74 16.06
CA ASP A 504 -14.33 39.88 15.06
C ASP A 504 -12.96 39.92 15.73
N ARG A 505 -12.15 38.86 15.58
CA ARG A 505 -10.68 38.97 15.64
C ARG A 505 -10.00 38.09 14.60
N PRO A 506 -9.05 38.61 13.80
CA PRO A 506 -8.37 37.85 12.78
C PRO A 506 -7.33 36.91 13.42
N ASN A 507 -7.56 35.60 13.29
CA ASN A 507 -6.63 34.57 13.73
C ASN A 507 -5.49 34.40 12.70
N GLN A 508 -4.47 35.26 12.77
CA GLN A 508 -3.26 35.18 11.92
C GLN A 508 -2.22 34.14 12.40
N GLY A 509 -2.57 33.20 13.28
CA GLY A 509 -1.60 32.27 13.91
C GLY A 509 -1.49 30.85 13.36
N LEU A 510 -2.37 30.39 12.46
CA LEU A 510 -2.55 28.94 12.19
C LEU A 510 -2.17 28.48 10.77
N MET A 511 -1.27 29.18 10.08
CA MET A 511 -0.77 28.77 8.76
C MET A 511 0.73 28.42 8.73
N ALA A 512 1.46 28.55 9.85
CA ALA A 512 2.91 28.31 9.87
C ALA A 512 3.34 26.90 10.35
N GLU A 513 2.50 26.15 11.07
CA GLU A 513 2.90 24.85 11.63
C GLU A 513 2.57 23.63 10.75
N ALA A 514 1.93 23.83 9.60
CA ALA A 514 1.65 22.75 8.64
C ALA A 514 2.82 22.42 7.70
N MET A 515 3.94 23.14 7.77
CA MET A 515 5.09 22.95 6.87
C MET A 515 6.27 22.15 7.46
N ASP A 516 6.32 21.90 8.78
CA ASP A 516 7.49 21.29 9.42
C ASP A 516 7.40 19.78 9.66
N VAL A 517 6.30 19.13 9.25
CA VAL A 517 6.14 17.66 9.40
C VAL A 517 6.45 16.89 8.11
N ALA A 518 6.82 17.58 7.03
CA ALA A 518 7.15 16.96 5.74
C ALA A 518 8.67 16.86 5.46
N ASN A 519 9.52 17.39 6.32
CA ASN A 519 10.99 17.32 6.18
C ASN A 519 11.65 16.82 7.47
N SER A 520 11.49 15.53 7.79
CA SER A 520 12.42 14.73 8.61
C SER A 520 12.20 13.25 8.38
#